data_AF-A0A1G9HVA3-F1
#
_entry.id   AF-A0A1G9HVA3-F1
#
_cell.length_a   1.000
_cell.length_b   1.000
_cell.length_c   1.000
_cell.angle_alpha   90.00
_cell.angle_beta   90.00
_cell.angle_gamma   90.00
#
_symmetry.space_group_name_H-M   'P 1'
#
loop_
_entity.id
_entity.type
_entity.pdbx_description
1 polymer ?
#
loop_
_entity_poly.entity_id
_entity_poly.type
_entity_poly.pdbx_seq_one_letter_code
_entity_poly.pdbx_strand_id
1 'polypeptide(L)'
;GTKLATFAARCIENEILMHLRSLKKTRKDVSLHDPIGTDKEGNEITLIDILGSETDDVIKEVDLKIEKSKIYRNLDILDDREKEVVVGRFGLDTGGEERTQREIAKELGISRSYVSRIEKRALMKLYHEFYKAKR
;
A
#
# COMPACT_ATOMS: atom_id res chain seq x y z
N GLY A 1 41.15 -10.53 -50.27
CA GLY A 1 41.36 -9.70 -49.07
C GLY A 1 40.31 -8.61 -48.90
N THR A 2 40.11 -7.75 -49.89
CA THR A 2 39.29 -6.52 -49.78
C THR A 2 37.80 -6.76 -49.47
N LYS A 3 37.15 -7.74 -50.11
CA LYS A 3 35.71 -8.02 -49.89
C LYS A 3 35.36 -8.42 -48.45
N LEU A 4 36.22 -9.20 -47.79
CA LEU A 4 36.00 -9.62 -46.40
C LEU A 4 36.14 -8.43 -45.44
N ALA A 5 37.14 -7.58 -45.67
CA ALA A 5 37.35 -6.38 -44.87
C ALA A 5 36.17 -5.40 -44.99
N THR A 6 35.65 -5.19 -46.20
CA THR A 6 34.48 -4.33 -46.43
C THR A 6 33.22 -4.91 -45.77
N PHE A 7 33.02 -6.23 -45.83
CA PHE A 7 31.89 -6.89 -45.16
C PHE A 7 31.98 -6.77 -43.65
N ALA A 8 33.15 -7.07 -43.06
CA ALA A 8 33.38 -6.97 -41.62
C ALA A 8 33.20 -5.54 -41.12
N ALA A 9 33.72 -4.54 -41.85
CA ALA A 9 33.53 -3.12 -41.51
C ALA A 9 32.05 -2.74 -41.44
N ARG A 10 31.24 -3.22 -42.39
CA ARG A 10 29.79 -2.94 -42.43
C ARG A 10 29.02 -3.64 -41.32
N CYS A 11 29.43 -4.86 -40.94
CA CYS A 11 28.88 -5.54 -39.78
C CYS A 11 29.21 -4.79 -38.47
N ILE A 12 30.46 -4.37 -38.29
CA ILE A 12 30.89 -3.59 -37.12
C ILE A 12 30.16 -2.26 -37.04
N GLU A 13 30.05 -1.53 -38.15
CA GLU A 13 29.32 -0.27 -38.23
C GLU A 13 27.84 -0.44 -37.83
N ASN A 14 27.19 -1.48 -38.36
CA ASN A 14 25.80 -1.78 -38.01
C ASN A 14 25.63 -2.11 -36.53
N GLU A 15 26.54 -2.89 -35.94
CA GLU A 15 26.48 -3.27 -34.52
C GLU A 15 26.65 -2.05 -33.60
N ILE A 16 27.61 -1.17 -33.91
CA ILE A 16 27.80 0.09 -33.20
C ILE A 16 26.55 0.97 -33.30
N LEU A 17 25.95 1.07 -34.50
CA LEU A 17 24.71 1.82 -34.71
C LEU A 17 23.54 1.25 -33.91
N MET A 18 23.42 -0.08 -33.82
CA MET A 18 22.38 -0.74 -33.03
C MET A 18 22.59 -0.49 -31.53
N HIS A 19 23.82 -0.58 -31.04
CA HIS A 19 24.16 -0.31 -29.64
C HIS A 19 23.89 1.16 -29.25
N LEU A 20 24.27 2.13 -30.09
CA LEU A 20 23.97 3.54 -29.84
C LEU A 20 22.46 3.83 -29.86
N ARG A 21 21.68 3.12 -30.70
CA ARG A 21 20.21 3.23 -30.69
C ARG A 21 19.58 2.65 -29.43
N SER A 22 20.10 1.55 -28.88
CA SER A 22 19.61 1.01 -27.61
C SER A 22 19.90 1.94 -26.43
N LEU A 23 21.09 2.55 -26.40
CA LEU A 23 21.49 3.52 -25.35
C LEU A 23 20.68 4.82 -25.36
N LYS A 24 20.04 5.20 -26.47
CA LYS A 24 19.15 6.37 -26.49
C LYS A 24 17.95 6.22 -25.53
N LYS A 25 17.52 4.99 -25.23
CA LYS A 25 16.39 4.75 -24.32
C LYS A 25 16.71 5.14 -22.87
N THR A 26 17.97 5.01 -22.46
CA THR A 26 18.46 5.28 -21.10
C THR A 26 19.22 6.61 -20.99
N ARG A 27 19.33 7.39 -22.08
CA ARG A 27 20.08 8.66 -22.10
C ARG A 27 19.52 9.73 -21.14
N LYS A 28 18.29 9.57 -20.65
CA LYS A 28 17.68 10.45 -19.65
C LYS A 28 17.87 9.97 -18.22
N ASP A 29 18.48 8.81 -18.02
CA ASP A 29 18.72 8.26 -16.69
C ASP A 29 19.85 9.07 -16.05
N VAL A 30 19.63 9.52 -14.82
CA VAL A 30 20.61 10.24 -13.99
C VAL A 30 20.94 9.38 -12.79
N SER A 31 22.18 9.43 -12.30
CA SER A 31 22.53 8.69 -11.09
C SER A 31 21.89 9.37 -9.89
N LEU A 32 21.30 8.58 -8.99
CA LEU A 32 20.79 9.12 -7.73
C LEU A 32 21.91 9.65 -6.82
N HIS A 33 23.16 9.25 -7.09
CA HIS A 33 24.36 9.71 -6.41
C HIS A 33 25.02 10.91 -7.10
N ASP A 34 24.48 11.40 -8.22
CA ASP A 34 25.03 12.60 -8.84
C ASP A 34 24.81 13.81 -7.90
N PRO A 35 25.86 14.62 -7.65
CA PRO A 35 25.74 15.81 -6.82
C PRO A 35 24.88 16.85 -7.54
N ILE A 36 23.92 17.43 -6.82
CA ILE A 36 22.98 18.43 -7.32
C ILE A 36 23.24 19.83 -6.74
N GLY A 37 24.08 19.92 -5.71
CA GLY A 37 24.43 21.18 -5.07
C GLY A 37 25.34 20.97 -3.86
N THR A 38 25.59 22.06 -3.13
CA THR A 38 26.32 22.04 -1.86
C THR A 38 25.47 22.66 -0.77
N ASP A 39 25.58 22.13 0.45
CA ASP A 39 24.94 22.73 1.62
C ASP A 39 25.70 23.98 2.10
N LYS A 40 25.24 24.58 3.22
CA LYS A 40 25.88 25.77 3.81
C LYS A 40 27.26 25.49 4.41
N GLU A 41 27.61 24.23 4.61
CA GLU A 41 28.86 23.75 5.20
C GLU A 41 29.85 23.26 4.13
N GLY A 42 29.43 23.21 2.86
CA GLY A 42 30.22 22.81 1.70
C GLY A 42 30.16 21.31 1.39
N ASN A 43 29.29 20.54 2.03
CA ASN A 43 29.10 19.13 1.71
C ASN A 43 28.26 19.00 0.43
N GLU A 44 28.59 18.01 -0.41
CA GLU A 44 27.82 17.69 -1.61
C GLU A 44 26.45 17.11 -1.21
N ILE A 45 25.39 17.66 -1.80
CA ILE A 45 24.03 17.14 -1.71
C ILE A 45 23.77 16.32 -2.97
N THR A 46 23.30 15.09 -2.81
CA THR A 46 22.97 14.19 -3.93
C THR A 46 21.46 14.11 -4.15
N LEU A 47 21.04 13.59 -5.31
CA LEU A 47 19.62 13.47 -5.65
C LEU A 47 18.85 12.56 -4.66
N ILE A 48 19.49 11.48 -4.16
CA ILE A 48 18.89 10.58 -3.17
C ILE A 48 18.58 11.26 -1.83
N ASP A 49 19.33 12.30 -1.45
CA ASP A 49 19.12 13.00 -0.18
C ASP A 49 17.84 13.87 -0.19
N ILE A 50 17.35 14.22 -1.39
CA ILE A 50 16.13 15.04 -1.58
C ILE A 50 14.90 14.18 -1.85
N LEU A 51 15.09 12.98 -2.39
CA LEU A 51 13.99 12.05 -2.66
C LEU A 51 13.41 11.53 -1.34
N GLY A 52 12.44 12.26 -0.78
CA GLY A 52 11.65 11.81 0.36
C GLY A 52 10.70 10.67 0.00
N SER A 53 10.37 9.83 0.98
CA SER A 53 9.19 8.97 0.90
C SER A 53 7.92 9.83 0.82
N GLU A 54 6.82 9.31 0.26
CA GLU A 54 5.53 9.99 0.32
C GLU A 54 5.20 10.31 1.78
N THR A 55 5.21 11.60 2.13
CA THR A 55 5.03 12.10 3.50
C THR A 55 3.70 11.69 4.13
N ASP A 56 2.76 11.28 3.29
CA ASP A 56 1.41 10.91 3.67
C ASP A 56 1.32 9.55 4.38
N ASP A 57 2.28 8.63 4.19
CA ASP A 57 2.10 7.25 4.66
C ASP A 57 2.16 7.16 6.20
N VAL A 58 3.07 7.88 6.83
CA VAL A 58 3.20 7.87 8.30
C VAL A 58 1.99 8.50 8.98
N ILE A 59 1.46 9.60 8.43
CA ILE A 59 0.27 10.27 8.99
C ILE A 59 -0.95 9.37 8.84
N LYS A 60 -1.14 8.77 7.65
CA LYS A 60 -2.23 7.81 7.39
C LYS A 60 -2.16 6.60 8.33
N GLU A 61 -0.98 6.05 8.58
CA GLU A 61 -0.80 4.93 9.51
C GLU A 61 -1.18 5.30 10.96
N VAL A 62 -0.78 6.49 11.41
CA VAL A 62 -1.08 6.98 12.76
C VAL A 62 -2.59 7.23 12.90
N ASP A 63 -3.21 7.89 11.93
CA ASP A 63 -4.65 8.13 11.92
C ASP A 63 -5.43 6.82 11.94
N LEU A 64 -5.04 5.85 11.11
CA LEU A 64 -5.65 4.51 11.07
C LEU A 64 -5.54 3.80 12.44
N LYS A 65 -4.39 3.87 13.11
CA LYS A 65 -4.20 3.31 14.46
C LYS A 65 -5.13 3.98 15.48
N ILE A 66 -5.26 5.31 15.43
CA ILE A 66 -6.13 6.06 16.33
C ILE A 66 -7.60 5.67 16.10
N GLU A 67 -8.04 5.59 14.84
CA GLU A 67 -9.39 5.17 14.48
C GLU A 67 -9.70 3.74 14.94
N LYS A 68 -8.78 2.78 14.67
CA LYS A 68 -8.91 1.41 15.18
C LYS A 68 -9.07 1.37 16.70
N SER A 69 -8.23 2.10 17.44
CA SER A 69 -8.33 2.20 18.91
C SER A 69 -9.69 2.73 19.39
N LYS A 70 -10.30 3.66 18.67
CA LYS A 70 -11.64 4.16 18.98
C LYS A 70 -12.71 3.11 18.71
N ILE A 71 -12.59 2.34 17.63
CA ILE A 71 -13.50 1.23 17.33
C ILE A 71 -13.42 0.18 18.45
N TYR A 72 -12.22 -0.26 18.81
CA TYR A 72 -12.02 -1.25 19.88
C TYR A 72 -12.66 -0.86 21.22
N ARG A 73 -12.55 0.42 21.61
CA ARG A 73 -13.15 0.93 22.84
C ARG A 73 -14.68 0.93 22.83
N ASN A 74 -15.30 0.97 21.66
CA ASN A 74 -16.74 0.99 21.51
C ASN A 74 -17.34 -0.39 21.18
N LEU A 75 -16.52 -1.44 21.07
CA LEU A 75 -17.03 -2.79 20.80
C LEU A 75 -17.88 -3.35 21.94
N ASP A 76 -17.73 -2.83 23.16
CA ASP A 76 -18.47 -3.32 24.34
C ASP A 76 -19.95 -2.90 24.36
N ILE A 77 -20.38 -2.04 23.44
CA ILE A 77 -21.80 -1.72 23.24
C ILE A 77 -22.56 -2.83 22.51
N LEU A 78 -21.83 -3.72 21.85
CA LEU A 78 -22.36 -4.85 21.11
C LEU A 78 -22.60 -6.02 22.08
N ASP A 79 -23.67 -6.75 21.85
CA ASP A 79 -23.84 -8.04 22.52
C ASP A 79 -22.81 -9.06 22.02
N ASP A 80 -22.62 -10.17 22.75
CA ASP A 80 -21.59 -11.16 22.43
C ASP A 80 -21.72 -11.70 21.00
N ARG A 81 -22.96 -11.84 20.50
CA ARG A 81 -23.23 -12.38 19.17
C ARG A 81 -22.93 -11.36 18.07
N GLU A 82 -23.28 -10.10 18.30
CA GLU A 82 -22.91 -8.97 17.45
C GLU A 82 -21.39 -8.79 17.41
N LYS A 83 -20.72 -8.86 18.57
CA LYS A 83 -19.27 -8.75 18.71
C LYS A 83 -18.56 -9.87 17.96
N GLU A 84 -19.00 -11.12 18.12
CA GLU A 84 -18.48 -12.28 17.40
C GLU A 84 -18.56 -12.10 15.87
N VAL A 85 -19.72 -11.65 15.36
CA VAL A 85 -19.92 -11.40 13.93
C VAL A 85 -19.04 -10.25 13.43
N VAL A 86 -18.99 -9.12 14.14
CA VAL A 86 -18.24 -7.93 13.70
C VAL A 86 -16.73 -8.18 13.78
N VAL A 87 -16.24 -8.80 14.85
CA VAL A 87 -14.82 -9.15 15.01
C VAL A 87 -14.38 -10.07 13.89
N GLY A 88 -15.14 -11.13 13.60
CA GLY A 88 -14.80 -12.03 12.50
C GLY A 88 -14.94 -11.41 11.12
N ARG A 89 -15.90 -10.51 10.92
CA ARG A 89 -16.14 -9.85 9.63
C ARG A 89 -14.99 -8.93 9.21
N PHE A 90 -14.41 -8.22 10.17
CA PHE A 90 -13.41 -7.19 9.92
C PHE A 90 -12.01 -7.55 10.47
N GLY A 91 -11.79 -8.81 10.88
CA GLY A 91 -10.49 -9.27 11.39
C GLY A 91 -10.00 -8.45 12.58
N LEU A 92 -10.90 -8.09 13.50
CA LEU A 92 -10.56 -7.19 14.61
C LEU A 92 -9.80 -7.93 15.74
N ASP A 93 -9.70 -9.24 15.70
CA ASP A 93 -8.83 -10.00 16.59
C ASP A 93 -7.34 -9.74 16.28
N THR A 94 -6.47 -10.00 17.27
CA THR A 94 -5.04 -9.68 17.14
C THR A 94 -4.41 -10.52 16.05
N GLY A 95 -4.19 -9.92 14.87
CA GLY A 95 -3.67 -10.60 13.69
C GLY A 95 -4.70 -11.46 12.95
N GLY A 96 -5.99 -11.21 13.16
CA GLY A 96 -7.06 -11.96 12.50
C GLY A 96 -7.29 -11.57 11.05
N GLU A 97 -7.80 -12.52 10.28
CA GLU A 97 -8.23 -12.31 8.89
C GLU A 97 -9.73 -11.99 8.81
N GLU A 98 -10.08 -11.15 7.84
CA GLU A 98 -11.47 -10.85 7.51
C GLU A 98 -12.18 -12.09 6.95
N ARG A 99 -13.36 -12.42 7.49
CA ARG A 99 -14.19 -13.53 7.00
C ARG A 99 -15.42 -13.05 6.25
N THR A 100 -15.83 -13.81 5.25
CA THR A 100 -17.10 -13.58 4.56
C THR A 100 -18.30 -13.89 5.45
N GLN A 101 -19.44 -13.24 5.21
CA GLN A 101 -20.69 -13.58 5.90
C GLN A 101 -21.09 -15.06 5.72
N ARG A 102 -20.65 -15.72 4.64
CA ARG A 102 -20.90 -17.15 4.39
C ARG A 102 -20.02 -18.03 5.27
N GLU A 103 -18.75 -17.69 5.44
CA GLU A 103 -17.84 -18.40 6.33
C GLU A 103 -18.30 -18.28 7.79
N ILE A 104 -18.60 -17.05 8.23
CA ILE A 104 -19.15 -16.78 9.57
C ILE A 104 -20.46 -17.54 9.77
N ALA A 105 -21.36 -17.55 8.78
CA ALA A 105 -22.61 -18.30 8.87
C ALA A 105 -22.39 -19.81 9.09
N LYS A 106 -21.40 -20.37 8.39
CA LYS A 106 -21.01 -21.78 8.50
C LYS A 106 -20.45 -22.10 9.89
N GLU A 107 -19.56 -21.25 10.41
CA GLU A 107 -18.97 -21.39 11.75
C GLU A 107 -20.03 -21.28 12.86
N LEU A 108 -20.93 -20.31 12.73
CA LEU A 108 -21.95 -20.01 13.72
C LEU A 108 -23.20 -20.90 13.63
N GLY A 109 -23.27 -21.79 12.64
CA GLY A 109 -24.41 -22.69 12.43
C GLY A 109 -25.73 -21.98 12.08
N ILE A 110 -25.66 -20.81 11.45
CA ILE A 110 -26.82 -19.98 11.12
C ILE A 110 -26.85 -19.59 9.64
N SER A 111 -27.97 -19.03 9.17
CA SER A 111 -28.05 -18.60 7.77
C SER A 111 -27.21 -17.34 7.52
N ARG A 112 -26.63 -17.22 6.31
CA ARG A 112 -25.95 -16.00 5.84
C ARG A 112 -26.85 -14.76 5.95
N SER A 113 -28.15 -14.91 5.69
CA SER A 113 -29.12 -13.82 5.85
C SER A 113 -29.23 -13.37 7.31
N TYR A 114 -29.14 -14.30 8.26
CA TYR A 114 -29.14 -13.95 9.68
C TYR A 114 -27.86 -13.22 10.09
N VAL A 115 -26.68 -13.68 9.65
CA VAL A 115 -25.41 -12.96 9.86
C VAL A 115 -25.49 -11.52 9.31
N SER A 116 -26.01 -11.35 8.09
CA SER A 116 -26.19 -10.02 7.49
C SER A 116 -27.08 -9.09 8.33
N ARG A 117 -28.16 -9.63 8.93
CA ARG A 117 -29.03 -8.86 9.84
C ARG A 117 -28.32 -8.48 11.15
N ILE A 118 -27.50 -9.37 11.70
CA ILE A 118 -26.70 -9.09 12.90
C ILE A 118 -25.67 -7.99 12.60
N GLU A 119 -24.90 -8.16 11.52
CA GLU A 119 -23.89 -7.18 11.06
C GLU A 119 -24.50 -5.79 10.88
N LYS A 120 -25.63 -5.67 10.16
CA LYS A 120 -26.30 -4.39 9.95
C LYS A 120 -26.71 -3.72 11.27
N ARG A 121 -27.19 -4.49 12.24
CA ARG A 121 -27.64 -3.97 13.53
C ARG A 121 -26.47 -3.51 14.38
N ALA A 122 -25.40 -4.31 14.43
CA ALA A 122 -24.17 -3.98 15.14
C ALA A 122 -23.51 -2.72 14.57
N LEU A 123 -23.40 -2.61 13.25
CA LEU A 123 -22.86 -1.41 12.59
C LEU A 123 -23.69 -0.16 12.90
N MET A 124 -25.01 -0.26 12.98
CA MET A 124 -25.86 0.87 13.37
C MET A 124 -25.63 1.32 14.81
N LYS A 125 -25.43 0.37 15.75
CA LYS A 125 -25.09 0.67 17.15
C LYS A 125 -23.73 1.38 17.23
N LEU A 126 -22.70 0.82 16.58
CA LEU A 126 -21.36 1.41 16.52
C LEU A 126 -21.38 2.80 15.91
N TYR A 127 -22.11 2.98 14.81
CA TYR A 127 -22.28 4.29 14.17
C TYR A 127 -22.89 5.31 15.13
N HIS A 128 -23.97 4.96 15.83
CA HIS A 128 -24.62 5.90 16.74
C HIS A 128 -23.69 6.35 17.88
N GLU A 129 -22.96 5.43 18.50
CA GLU A 129 -22.03 5.76 19.59
C GLU A 129 -20.82 6.55 19.11
N PHE A 130 -20.29 6.25 17.93
CA PHE A 130 -19.16 6.99 17.37
C PHE A 130 -19.49 8.47 17.11
N TYR A 131 -20.71 8.77 16.66
CA TYR A 131 -21.15 10.15 16.44
C TYR A 131 -21.66 10.84 17.71
N LYS A 132 -22.10 10.08 18.72
CA LYS A 132 -22.45 10.61 20.03
C LYS A 132 -21.24 11.13 20.79
N ALA A 133 -20.10 10.43 20.69
CA ALA A 133 -18.83 10.84 21.29
C ALA A 133 -18.15 12.06 20.62
N LYS A 134 -18.63 12.47 19.43
CA LYS A 134 -18.10 13.63 18.69
C LYS A 134 -18.83 14.95 19.05
N ARG A 135 -19.89 14.89 19.87
CA ARG A 135 -20.63 16.05 20.38
C ARG A 135 -20.19 16.44 21.77
#